data_AF-A0AAU0HIV0-F1
#
_entry.id   AF-A0AAU0HIV0-F1
#
_cell.length_a   1.000
_cell.length_b   1.000
_cell.length_c   1.000
_cell.angle_alpha   90.00
_cell.angle_beta   90.00
_cell.angle_gamma   90.00
#
_symmetry.space_group_name_H-M   'P 1'
#
loop_
_entity.id
_entity.type
_entity.pdbx_description
1 polymer ?
#
loop_
_entity_poly.entity_id
_entity_poly.type
_entity_poly.pdbx_seq_one_letter_code
_entity_poly.pdbx_strand_id
1 'polypeptide(L)'
;MPRLFLSAIAMGALTLSAAVAQTELQEDLGPEELAGLFFAPPESTDATVLVTEDDLQGAGAFVLASRLGRVERALSDCKTLRYQMETLIGASMGSYSVHPEWINRYKSCIVQRNEEVKLIGSAIKAQQSAVIGANEGEAALRAADVMARLTVYQTRMKKAVKEEYKAQQSLISYYNSGGTAQPPENRAKE
;
A
#
# COMPACT_ATOMS: atom_id res chain seq x y z
N MET A 1 -39.30 22.58 -56.21
CA MET A 1 -38.69 21.56 -57.11
C MET A 1 -37.26 21.28 -56.61
N PRO A 2 -36.74 20.06 -56.81
CA PRO A 2 -36.18 19.13 -55.81
C PRO A 2 -34.75 19.45 -55.32
N ARG A 3 -34.39 19.21 -54.05
CA ARG A 3 -33.78 17.99 -53.47
C ARG A 3 -32.64 17.38 -54.29
N LEU A 4 -31.40 17.60 -53.82
CA LEU A 4 -30.35 16.57 -53.81
C LEU A 4 -29.57 16.67 -52.48
N PHE A 5 -29.77 15.64 -51.66
CA PHE A 5 -28.91 15.28 -50.54
C PHE A 5 -27.63 14.64 -51.11
N LEU A 6 -26.46 15.11 -50.69
CA LEU A 6 -25.27 14.26 -50.65
C LEU A 6 -24.73 14.28 -49.23
N SER A 7 -25.02 13.19 -48.51
CA SER A 7 -24.33 12.80 -47.29
C SER A 7 -22.90 12.40 -47.66
N ALA A 8 -21.92 13.22 -47.31
CA ALA A 8 -20.54 12.76 -47.16
C ALA A 8 -20.32 12.43 -45.68
N ILE A 9 -20.37 11.14 -45.35
CA ILE A 9 -19.92 10.62 -44.07
C ILE A 9 -18.39 10.70 -44.09
N ALA A 10 -17.85 11.79 -43.53
CA ALA A 10 -16.45 11.85 -43.18
C ALA A 10 -16.25 11.02 -41.91
N MET A 11 -15.69 9.81 -42.08
CA MET A 11 -15.14 9.03 -40.97
C MET A 11 -13.98 9.82 -40.37
N GLY A 12 -14.27 10.56 -39.30
CA GLY A 12 -13.25 11.17 -38.45
C GLY A 12 -12.49 10.07 -37.74
N ALA A 13 -11.29 9.77 -38.24
CA ALA A 13 -10.33 8.92 -37.55
C ALA A 13 -9.95 9.59 -36.21
N LEU A 14 -10.30 8.91 -35.12
CA LEU A 14 -9.78 9.18 -33.78
C LEU A 14 -8.25 8.95 -33.83
N THR A 15 -7.48 10.02 -33.98
CA THR A 15 -6.06 9.99 -33.68
C THR A 15 -5.93 9.94 -32.15
N LEU A 16 -5.77 8.73 -31.60
CA LEU A 16 -5.23 8.55 -30.26
C LEU A 16 -3.88 9.25 -30.21
N SER A 17 -3.82 10.38 -29.52
CA SER A 17 -2.55 10.95 -29.07
C SER A 17 -2.02 10.05 -27.96
N ALA A 18 -1.41 8.93 -28.35
CA ALA A 18 -0.45 8.26 -27.51
C ALA A 18 0.75 9.20 -27.40
N ALA A 19 0.82 9.94 -26.28
CA ALA A 19 2.08 10.48 -25.82
C ALA A 19 2.97 9.28 -25.48
N VAL A 20 3.64 8.74 -26.49
CA VAL A 20 4.80 7.87 -26.31
C VAL A 20 5.86 8.79 -25.74
N ALA A 21 5.93 8.83 -24.41
CA ALA A 21 7.13 9.28 -23.73
C ALA A 21 8.28 8.47 -24.35
N GLN A 22 9.19 9.19 -24.99
CA GLN A 22 10.39 8.64 -25.58
C GLN A 22 11.07 7.79 -24.53
N THR A 23 11.16 6.49 -24.80
CA THR A 23 12.03 5.57 -24.09
C THR A 23 13.43 6.14 -24.21
N GLU A 24 13.92 6.77 -23.13
CA GLU A 24 15.34 7.04 -22.98
C GLU A 24 16.08 5.71 -23.13
N LEU A 25 17.14 5.74 -23.93
CA LEU A 25 18.07 4.66 -24.24
C LEU A 25 18.13 3.58 -23.15
N GLN A 26 17.41 2.48 -23.38
CA GLN A 26 17.55 1.28 -22.59
C GLN A 26 18.90 0.66 -22.98
N GLU A 27 19.94 0.91 -22.19
CA GLU A 27 21.18 0.13 -22.26
C GLU A 27 20.79 -1.35 -22.28
N ASP A 28 21.32 -2.10 -23.24
CA ASP A 28 21.14 -3.55 -23.39
C ASP A 28 21.92 -4.24 -22.27
N LEU A 29 21.41 -4.10 -21.04
CA LEU A 29 21.97 -4.73 -19.85
C LEU A 29 21.83 -6.23 -20.04
N GLY A 30 22.96 -6.95 -19.93
CA GLY A 30 22.97 -8.39 -20.03
C GLY A 30 22.03 -9.04 -19.00
N PRO A 31 21.62 -10.31 -19.18
CA PRO A 31 20.73 -11.01 -18.25
C PRO A 31 21.20 -10.97 -16.78
N GLU A 32 22.51 -10.88 -16.56
CA GLU A 32 23.15 -10.77 -15.24
C GLU A 32 23.00 -9.38 -14.61
N GLU A 33 23.09 -8.30 -15.40
CA GLU A 33 22.86 -6.93 -14.93
C GLU A 33 21.37 -6.66 -14.70
N LEU A 34 20.50 -7.21 -15.57
CA LEU A 34 19.06 -7.22 -15.33
C LEU A 34 18.72 -8.00 -14.05
N ALA A 35 19.30 -9.19 -13.86
CA ALA A 35 19.16 -9.94 -12.61
C ALA A 35 19.67 -9.12 -11.41
N GLY A 36 20.79 -8.41 -11.56
CA GLY A 36 21.30 -7.46 -10.57
C GLY A 36 20.29 -6.38 -10.21
N LEU A 37 19.58 -5.79 -11.18
CA LEU A 37 18.54 -4.79 -10.93
C LEU A 37 17.27 -5.37 -10.27
N PHE A 38 16.87 -6.58 -10.65
CA PHE A 38 15.64 -7.21 -10.12
C PHE A 38 15.85 -7.91 -8.76
N PHE A 39 17.07 -8.34 -8.44
CA PHE A 39 17.42 -9.02 -7.19
C PHE A 39 18.32 -8.21 -6.26
N ALA A 40 18.67 -6.97 -6.61
CA ALA A 40 19.48 -6.09 -5.76
C ALA A 40 18.83 -5.87 -4.38
N PRO A 41 19.63 -5.76 -3.31
CA PRO A 41 19.15 -5.21 -2.05
C PRO A 41 18.54 -3.83 -2.27
N PRO A 42 17.50 -3.46 -1.51
CA PRO A 42 16.95 -2.12 -1.58
C PRO A 42 18.02 -1.09 -1.20
N GLU A 43 18.03 0.05 -1.90
CA GLU A 43 18.95 1.17 -1.62
C GLU A 43 18.83 1.70 -0.19
N SER A 44 17.66 1.54 0.43
CA SER A 44 17.41 1.86 1.83
C SER A 44 16.52 0.83 2.50
N THR A 45 16.80 0.56 3.77
CA THR A 45 15.97 -0.26 4.65
C THR A 45 14.88 0.56 5.35
N ASP A 46 14.95 1.88 5.28
CA ASP A 46 14.00 2.76 5.96
C ASP A 46 12.71 2.89 5.14
N ALA A 47 11.59 2.71 5.83
CA ALA A 47 10.29 2.93 5.23
C ALA A 47 10.04 4.43 5.06
N THR A 48 9.61 4.84 3.87
CA THR A 48 9.17 6.22 3.62
C THR A 48 8.03 6.58 4.58
N VAL A 49 8.20 7.67 5.33
CA VAL A 49 7.15 8.24 6.19
C VAL A 49 6.08 8.88 5.31
N LEU A 50 4.82 8.50 5.50
CA LEU A 50 3.68 8.97 4.70
C LEU A 50 2.80 9.99 5.41
N VAL A 51 2.89 10.02 6.74
CA VAL A 51 2.03 10.81 7.61
C VAL A 51 2.87 11.30 8.78
N THR A 52 2.84 12.61 9.01
CA THR A 52 3.47 13.26 10.16
C THR A 52 2.40 13.80 11.13
N GLU A 53 2.83 14.27 12.30
CA GLU A 53 1.91 14.91 13.26
C GLU A 53 1.34 16.23 12.71
N ASP A 54 2.20 17.03 12.06
CA ASP A 54 1.82 18.31 11.44
C ASP A 54 0.75 18.12 10.36
N ASP A 55 0.84 17.03 9.58
CA ASP A 55 -0.16 16.65 8.57
C ASP A 55 -1.57 16.41 9.15
N LEU A 56 -1.65 16.11 10.45
CA LEU A 56 -2.88 15.70 11.13
C LEU A 56 -3.44 16.78 12.04
N GLN A 57 -2.66 17.82 12.35
CA GLN A 57 -3.11 18.92 13.20
C GLN A 57 -4.25 19.69 12.51
N GLY A 58 -5.44 19.66 13.11
CA GLY A 58 -6.64 20.28 12.53
C GLY A 58 -7.15 19.60 11.25
N ALA A 59 -6.68 18.39 10.93
CA ALA A 59 -7.09 17.67 9.73
C ALA A 59 -8.58 17.29 9.79
N GLY A 60 -9.32 17.67 8.74
CA GLY A 60 -10.71 17.25 8.55
C GLY A 60 -10.85 15.78 8.13
N ALA A 61 -12.07 15.26 8.21
CA ALA A 61 -12.37 13.85 7.92
C ALA A 61 -11.86 13.35 6.56
N PHE A 62 -11.95 14.18 5.51
CA PHE A 62 -11.44 13.83 4.18
C PHE A 62 -9.93 13.62 4.16
N VAL A 63 -9.17 14.51 4.83
CA VAL A 63 -7.71 14.39 4.92
C VAL A 63 -7.35 13.12 5.68
N LEU A 64 -8.01 12.85 6.81
CA LEU A 64 -7.80 11.64 7.60
C LEU A 64 -8.07 10.36 6.78
N ALA A 65 -9.16 10.33 5.99
CA ALA A 65 -9.46 9.21 5.09
C ALA A 65 -8.38 9.02 4.02
N SER A 66 -7.94 10.12 3.39
CA SER A 66 -6.90 10.11 2.36
C SER A 66 -5.57 9.59 2.91
N ARG A 67 -5.19 9.98 4.13
CA ARG A 67 -3.99 9.46 4.80
C ARG A 67 -4.11 7.97 5.12
N LEU A 68 -5.25 7.50 5.62
CA LEU A 68 -5.48 6.05 5.78
C LEU A 68 -5.34 5.29 4.45
N GLY A 69 -5.87 5.82 3.35
CA GLY A 69 -5.75 5.20 2.03
C GLY A 69 -4.33 5.19 1.45
N ARG A 70 -3.46 6.12 1.85
CA ARG A 70 -2.02 6.08 1.52
C ARG A 70 -1.31 4.99 2.30
N VAL A 71 -1.60 4.90 3.60
CA VAL A 71 -1.07 3.85 4.48
C VAL A 71 -1.51 2.46 4.02
N GLU A 72 -2.75 2.33 3.55
CA GLU A 72 -3.27 1.08 2.97
C GLU A 72 -2.49 0.65 1.71
N ARG A 73 -2.28 1.58 0.77
CA ARG A 73 -1.47 1.30 -0.43
C ARG A 73 -0.06 0.87 -0.07
N ALA A 74 0.60 1.59 0.81
CA ALA A 74 1.95 1.22 1.20
C ALA A 74 2.02 -0.07 2.04
N LEU A 75 0.97 -0.43 2.78
CA LEU A 75 0.87 -1.77 3.38
C LEU A 75 0.75 -2.86 2.31
N SER A 76 0.06 -2.59 1.19
CA SER A 76 0.06 -3.47 0.03
C SER A 76 1.46 -3.62 -0.57
N ASP A 77 2.25 -2.56 -0.60
CA ASP A 77 3.64 -2.63 -1.06
C ASP A 77 4.50 -3.48 -0.11
N CYS A 78 4.30 -3.36 1.22
CA CYS A 78 4.96 -4.26 2.18
C CYS A 78 4.61 -5.74 1.90
N LYS A 79 3.34 -6.03 1.58
CA LYS A 79 2.87 -7.39 1.24
C LYS A 79 3.52 -7.92 -0.03
N THR A 80 3.63 -7.08 -1.05
CA THR A 80 4.30 -7.42 -2.31
C THR A 80 5.75 -7.79 -2.05
N LEU A 81 6.47 -7.02 -1.23
CA LEU A 81 7.85 -7.34 -0.84
C LEU A 81 7.94 -8.69 -0.13
N ARG A 82 7.00 -9.01 0.78
CA ARG A 82 6.92 -10.35 1.38
C ARG A 82 6.75 -11.43 0.32
N TYR A 83 5.79 -11.28 -0.59
CA TYR A 83 5.54 -12.29 -1.61
C TYR A 83 6.73 -12.51 -2.55
N GLN A 84 7.48 -11.45 -2.88
CA GLN A 84 8.72 -11.55 -3.63
C GLN A 84 9.77 -12.36 -2.86
N MET A 85 9.97 -12.07 -1.57
CA MET A 85 10.88 -12.86 -0.73
C MET A 85 10.46 -14.33 -0.62
N GLU A 86 9.17 -14.60 -0.37
CA GLU A 86 8.63 -15.97 -0.31
C GLU A 86 8.85 -16.73 -1.63
N THR A 87 8.69 -16.05 -2.77
CA THR A 87 8.92 -16.63 -4.09
C THR A 87 10.41 -16.95 -4.32
N LEU A 88 11.31 -16.08 -3.88
CA LEU A 88 12.76 -16.27 -4.04
C LEU A 88 13.33 -17.36 -3.14
N ILE A 89 12.79 -17.51 -1.93
CA ILE A 89 13.17 -18.63 -1.06
C ILE A 89 12.63 -19.93 -1.65
N GLY A 90 11.43 -19.90 -2.24
CA GLY A 90 10.81 -21.04 -2.90
C GLY A 90 10.49 -22.18 -1.94
N ALA A 91 10.52 -23.42 -2.44
CA ALA A 91 10.31 -24.63 -1.62
C ALA A 91 11.60 -25.13 -0.93
N SER A 92 12.75 -24.55 -1.28
CA SER A 92 14.07 -24.92 -0.76
C SER A 92 14.40 -24.15 0.52
N MET A 93 14.95 -24.84 1.51
CA MET A 93 15.40 -24.22 2.76
C MET A 93 16.62 -23.31 2.50
N GLY A 94 16.57 -22.07 2.96
CA GLY A 94 17.75 -21.20 3.05
C GLY A 94 17.58 -19.80 2.47
N SER A 95 18.29 -18.86 3.08
CA SER A 95 18.30 -17.42 2.78
C SER A 95 19.11 -17.03 1.55
N TYR A 96 19.78 -17.95 0.86
CA TYR A 96 20.79 -17.61 -0.15
C TYR A 96 20.27 -16.72 -1.28
N SER A 97 18.97 -16.75 -1.57
CA SER A 97 18.32 -15.93 -2.60
C SER A 97 17.70 -14.62 -2.10
N VAL A 98 17.72 -14.36 -0.78
CA VAL A 98 17.12 -13.16 -0.18
C VAL A 98 18.15 -12.41 0.65
N HIS A 99 18.43 -11.18 0.27
CA HIS A 99 19.35 -10.31 1.00
C HIS A 99 18.76 -9.89 2.36
N PRO A 100 19.56 -9.86 3.45
CA PRO A 100 19.13 -9.40 4.78
C PRO A 100 18.44 -8.02 4.77
N GLU A 101 18.86 -7.15 3.86
CA GLU A 101 18.32 -5.80 3.65
C GLU A 101 16.84 -5.82 3.24
N TRP A 102 16.38 -6.84 2.51
CA TRP A 102 14.96 -7.00 2.14
C TRP A 102 14.11 -7.29 3.38
N ILE A 103 14.61 -8.16 4.26
CA ILE A 103 13.97 -8.50 5.53
C ILE A 103 13.91 -7.26 6.43
N ASN A 104 15.01 -6.50 6.52
CA ASN A 104 15.06 -5.26 7.29
C ASN A 104 14.09 -4.21 6.75
N ARG A 105 14.03 -4.02 5.42
CA ARG A 105 13.07 -3.13 4.77
C ARG A 105 11.63 -3.54 5.05
N TYR A 106 11.32 -4.83 4.93
CA TYR A 106 9.98 -5.33 5.23
C TYR A 106 9.59 -5.11 6.70
N LYS A 107 10.53 -5.34 7.63
CA LYS A 107 10.33 -5.06 9.06
C LYS A 107 10.06 -3.58 9.30
N SER A 108 10.89 -2.70 8.76
CA SER A 108 10.74 -1.24 8.85
C SER A 108 9.39 -0.80 8.28
N CYS A 109 9.00 -1.34 7.11
CA CYS A 109 7.71 -1.07 6.46
C CYS A 109 6.53 -1.31 7.40
N ILE A 110 6.43 -2.50 8.01
CA ILE A 110 5.29 -2.84 8.88
C ILE A 110 5.28 -1.98 10.15
N VAL A 111 6.45 -1.74 10.76
CA VAL A 111 6.57 -0.90 11.97
C VAL A 111 6.10 0.52 11.67
N GLN A 112 6.59 1.12 10.59
CA GLN A 112 6.19 2.47 10.17
C GLN A 112 4.68 2.56 9.88
N ARG A 113 4.11 1.59 9.16
CA ARG A 113 2.65 1.57 8.90
C ARG A 113 1.84 1.46 10.18
N ASN A 114 2.29 0.68 11.16
CA ASN A 114 1.63 0.57 12.46
C ASN A 114 1.63 1.91 13.22
N GLU A 115 2.75 2.62 13.20
CA GLU A 115 2.89 3.93 13.84
C GLU A 115 1.97 4.97 13.19
N GLU A 116 1.92 5.03 11.87
CA GLU A 116 1.04 5.96 11.14
C GLU A 116 -0.44 5.66 11.38
N VAL A 117 -0.84 4.38 11.40
CA VAL A 117 -2.22 3.98 11.74
C VAL A 117 -2.59 4.41 13.16
N LYS A 118 -1.64 4.33 14.12
CA LYS A 118 -1.85 4.81 15.49
C LYS A 118 -1.99 6.32 15.52
N LEU A 119 -1.11 7.03 14.82
CA LEU A 119 -1.09 8.49 14.76
C LEU A 119 -2.39 9.05 14.18
N ILE A 120 -2.83 8.51 13.03
CA ILE A 120 -4.13 8.86 12.45
C ILE A 120 -5.28 8.51 13.41
N GLY A 121 -5.18 7.37 14.12
CA GLY A 121 -6.16 6.98 15.13
C GLY A 121 -6.28 7.96 16.29
N SER A 122 -5.17 8.56 16.73
CA SER A 122 -5.17 9.62 17.74
C SER A 122 -5.86 10.88 17.22
N ALA A 123 -5.56 11.29 15.97
CA ALA A 123 -6.22 12.44 15.34
C ALA A 123 -7.73 12.24 15.15
N ILE A 124 -8.16 11.03 14.73
CA ILE A 124 -9.58 10.66 14.65
C ILE A 124 -10.27 10.81 16.00
N LYS A 125 -9.66 10.33 17.09
CA LYS A 125 -10.24 10.45 18.44
C LYS A 125 -10.34 11.90 18.89
N ALA A 126 -9.30 12.70 18.69
CA ALA A 126 -9.31 14.12 19.03
C ALA A 126 -10.45 14.85 18.30
N GLN A 127 -10.60 14.60 17.00
CA GLN A 127 -11.66 15.21 16.20
C GLN A 127 -13.05 14.72 16.59
N GLN A 128 -13.20 13.44 16.92
CA GLN A 128 -14.46 12.89 17.41
C GLN A 128 -14.88 13.55 18.74
N SER A 129 -13.96 13.73 19.68
CA SER A 129 -14.22 14.43 20.94
C SER A 129 -14.60 15.90 20.71
N ALA A 130 -13.98 16.58 19.74
CA ALA A 130 -14.32 17.95 19.38
C ALA A 130 -15.75 18.06 18.80
N VAL A 131 -16.16 17.11 17.96
CA VAL A 131 -17.52 17.07 17.39
C VAL A 131 -18.58 16.79 18.46
N ILE A 132 -18.32 15.86 19.39
CA ILE A 132 -19.27 15.53 20.47
C ILE A 132 -19.38 16.69 21.48
N GLY A 133 -18.29 17.42 21.73
CA GLY A 133 -18.28 18.58 22.62
C GLY A 133 -19.01 19.80 22.07
N ALA A 134 -19.28 19.84 20.76
CA ALA A 134 -20.08 20.88 20.13
C ALA A 134 -21.57 20.45 20.05
N ASN A 135 -22.38 20.86 21.04
CA ASN A 135 -23.86 20.70 21.09
C ASN A 135 -24.58 21.13 19.79
N GLU A 136 -25.90 20.96 19.69
CA GLU A 136 -26.62 19.78 19.19
C GLU A 136 -27.19 20.17 17.82
N GLY A 137 -27.22 19.24 16.86
CA GLY A 137 -27.84 19.50 15.56
C GLY A 137 -27.55 18.41 14.54
N GLU A 138 -28.31 18.44 13.44
CA GLU A 138 -28.18 17.44 12.36
C GLU A 138 -26.76 17.41 11.76
N ALA A 139 -26.08 18.56 11.71
CA ALA A 139 -24.68 18.64 11.26
C ALA A 139 -23.71 17.91 12.19
N ALA A 140 -23.89 17.99 13.50
CA ALA A 140 -23.06 17.28 14.48
C ALA A 140 -23.27 15.76 14.38
N LEU A 141 -24.50 15.31 14.18
CA LEU A 141 -24.81 13.89 13.95
C LEU A 141 -24.14 13.36 12.67
N ARG A 142 -24.20 14.11 11.56
CA ARG A 142 -23.51 13.71 10.32
C ARG A 142 -21.99 13.67 10.50
N ALA A 143 -21.42 14.65 11.20
CA ALA A 143 -19.99 14.66 11.50
C ALA A 143 -19.61 13.45 12.37
N ALA A 144 -20.41 13.11 13.39
CA ALA A 144 -20.20 11.94 14.23
C ALA A 144 -20.26 10.62 13.44
N ASP A 145 -21.20 10.47 12.51
CA ASP A 145 -21.29 9.30 11.62
C ASP A 145 -20.03 9.16 10.75
N VAL A 146 -19.56 10.26 10.16
CA VAL A 146 -18.31 10.27 9.37
C VAL A 146 -17.12 9.85 10.23
N MET A 147 -17.01 10.35 11.45
CA MET A 147 -15.94 9.96 12.38
C MET A 147 -16.05 8.48 12.81
N ALA A 148 -17.26 7.95 12.97
CA ALA A 148 -17.48 6.53 13.26
C ALA A 148 -17.01 5.65 12.08
N ARG A 149 -17.32 6.02 10.84
CA ARG A 149 -16.83 5.31 9.64
C ARG A 149 -15.31 5.34 9.54
N LEU A 150 -14.69 6.49 9.82
CA LEU A 150 -13.23 6.60 9.90
C LEU A 150 -12.64 5.69 10.96
N THR A 151 -13.28 5.59 12.13
CA THR A 151 -12.84 4.70 13.21
C THR A 151 -12.92 3.23 12.80
N VAL A 152 -13.96 2.83 12.08
CA VAL A 152 -14.08 1.47 11.51
C VAL A 152 -12.97 1.21 10.49
N TYR A 153 -12.68 2.16 9.59
CA TYR A 153 -11.61 2.03 8.61
C TYR A 153 -10.23 1.92 9.28
N GLN A 154 -9.96 2.79 10.26
CA GLN A 154 -8.76 2.78 11.10
C GLN A 154 -8.59 1.43 11.82
N THR A 155 -9.68 0.85 12.32
CA THR A 155 -9.67 -0.46 12.99
C THR A 155 -9.37 -1.60 12.02
N ARG A 156 -9.95 -1.58 10.81
CA ARG A 156 -9.61 -2.54 9.74
C ARG A 156 -8.14 -2.46 9.37
N MET A 157 -7.60 -1.25 9.24
CA MET A 157 -6.18 -1.03 8.98
C MET A 157 -5.28 -1.56 10.09
N LYS A 158 -5.62 -1.33 11.37
CA LYS A 158 -4.89 -1.93 12.51
C LYS A 158 -4.87 -3.46 12.42
N LYS A 159 -6.01 -4.06 12.08
CA LYS A 159 -6.12 -5.52 11.92
C LYS A 159 -5.23 -6.01 10.79
N ALA A 160 -5.28 -5.36 9.62
CA ALA A 160 -4.46 -5.72 8.46
C ALA A 160 -2.95 -5.62 8.74
N VAL A 161 -2.51 -4.55 9.43
CA VAL A 161 -1.11 -4.41 9.85
C VAL A 161 -0.71 -5.51 10.85
N LYS A 162 -1.58 -5.86 11.80
CA LYS A 162 -1.32 -6.91 12.78
C LYS A 162 -1.24 -8.30 12.13
N GLU A 163 -2.08 -8.57 11.13
CA GLU A 163 -2.01 -9.80 10.34
C GLU A 163 -0.69 -9.87 9.57
N GLU A 164 -0.27 -8.78 8.94
CA GLU A 164 1.00 -8.72 8.22
C GLU A 164 2.21 -8.86 9.16
N TYR A 165 2.14 -8.27 10.35
CA TYR A 165 3.16 -8.45 11.39
C TYR A 165 3.32 -9.93 11.80
N LYS A 166 2.22 -10.68 11.90
CA LYS A 166 2.30 -12.13 12.14
C LYS A 166 2.93 -12.87 10.97
N ALA A 167 2.57 -12.51 9.73
CA ALA A 167 3.19 -13.08 8.53
C ALA A 167 4.70 -12.80 8.49
N GLN A 168 5.12 -11.61 8.90
CA GLN A 168 6.53 -11.25 9.04
C GLN A 168 7.27 -12.13 10.05
N GLN A 169 6.71 -12.36 11.23
CA GLN A 169 7.34 -13.26 12.21
C GLN A 169 7.54 -14.67 11.64
N SER A 170 6.55 -15.19 10.91
CA SER A 170 6.66 -16.49 10.25
C SER A 170 7.77 -16.49 9.19
N LEU A 171 7.82 -15.45 8.35
CA LEU A 171 8.85 -15.32 7.32
C LEU A 171 10.26 -15.26 7.93
N ILE A 172 10.47 -14.44 8.96
CA ILE A 172 11.77 -14.29 9.63
C ILE A 172 12.19 -15.61 10.29
N SER A 173 11.25 -16.32 10.91
CA SER A 173 11.52 -17.65 11.48
C SER A 173 11.99 -18.62 10.40
N TYR A 174 11.31 -18.65 9.25
CA TYR A 174 11.68 -19.50 8.12
C TYR A 174 13.03 -19.11 7.52
N TYR A 175 13.26 -17.82 7.31
CA TYR A 175 14.52 -17.26 6.82
C TYR A 175 15.71 -17.60 7.73
N ASN A 176 15.57 -17.46 9.05
CA ASN A 176 16.66 -17.65 10.01
C ASN A 176 16.94 -19.13 10.34
N SER A 177 15.92 -19.98 10.36
CA SER A 177 16.08 -21.38 10.78
C SER A 177 16.30 -22.33 9.61
N GLY A 178 15.94 -21.93 8.38
CA GLY A 178 15.71 -22.84 7.26
C GLY A 178 14.58 -23.85 7.52
N GLY A 179 14.05 -23.93 8.73
CA GLY A 179 13.07 -24.90 9.17
C GLY A 179 11.67 -24.43 8.88
N THR A 180 10.84 -25.34 8.38
CA THR A 180 9.42 -25.15 8.10
C THR A 180 8.67 -24.71 9.36
N ALA A 181 8.51 -23.41 9.57
CA ALA A 181 7.23 -22.92 10.04
C ALA A 181 6.27 -23.20 8.87
N GLN A 182 5.50 -24.29 8.97
CA GLN A 182 4.48 -24.60 7.96
C GLN A 182 3.73 -23.32 7.59
N PRO A 183 3.60 -22.97 6.29
CA PRO A 183 2.66 -21.93 5.91
C PRO A 183 1.31 -22.31 6.52
N PRO A 184 0.56 -21.37 7.11
CA PRO A 184 -0.72 -21.69 7.73
C PRO A 184 -1.57 -22.44 6.69
N GLU A 185 -1.85 -23.71 7.01
CA GLU A 185 -2.54 -24.68 6.18
C GLU A 185 -4.00 -24.24 5.98
N ASN A 186 -4.23 -23.21 5.15
CA ASN A 186 -5.57 -22.69 4.84
C ASN A 186 -5.65 -21.99 3.47
N ARG A 187 -4.69 -22.19 2.55
CA ARG A 187 -4.79 -21.66 1.16
C ARG A 187 -4.99 -22.75 0.09
N ALA A 188 -5.39 -23.95 0.49
CA ALA A 188 -5.61 -25.07 -0.42
C ALA A 188 -7.02 -25.68 -0.30
N LYS A 189 -8.01 -24.93 0.18
CA LYS A 189 -9.43 -25.27 0.05
C LYS A 189 -10.22 -23.98 -0.11
N GLU A 190 -10.77 -23.82 -1.32
CA GLU A 190 -12.09 -23.27 -1.68
C GLU A 190 -12.73 -22.21 -0.77
#